data_AF-A0AAD6J340-F1
#
_entry.id   AF-A0AAD6J340-F1
#
_cell.length_a   1.000
_cell.length_b   1.000
_cell.length_c   1.000
_cell.angle_alpha   90.00
_cell.angle_beta   90.00
_cell.angle_gamma   90.00
#
_symmetry.space_group_name_H-M   'P 1'
#
loop_
_entity.id
_entity.type
_entity.pdbx_description
1 polymer ?
#
loop_
_entity_poly.entity_id
_entity_poly.type
_entity_poly.pdbx_seq_one_letter_code
_entity_poly.pdbx_strand_id
1 'polypeptide(L)'
;MTETAVPTINTAGGTDTPVIDSSSTLSPSNPQPNLEARLAHRPDPKDLLDRNILHGTGPATIQAQQDDLKHAMIVDNLKKGLATRPERHELEERGILPDSHVAPALLGHKKELEKSMLTDSLNTKLASRPEPEEVMAKGILNGMCIFPLEIPLRTRPHRVFCPWVFITS
;
A
#
# COMPACT_ATOMS: atom_id res chain seq x y z
N MET A 1 -32.78 -37.32 35.27
CA MET A 1 -34.09 -37.99 35.28
C MET A 1 -35.17 -36.94 35.07
N THR A 2 -35.48 -36.62 33.83
CA THR A 2 -36.76 -36.00 33.42
C THR A 2 -37.00 -36.36 31.96
N GLU A 3 -37.87 -37.34 31.83
CA GLU A 3 -38.62 -37.79 30.66
C GLU A 3 -39.48 -36.63 30.11
N THR A 4 -39.75 -36.55 28.79
CA THR A 4 -41.07 -36.26 28.20
C THR A 4 -41.02 -36.19 26.66
N ALA A 5 -41.81 -37.09 26.06
CA ALA A 5 -42.55 -37.05 24.78
C ALA A 5 -41.81 -36.97 23.43
N VAL A 6 -41.77 -38.15 22.78
CA VAL A 6 -41.80 -38.29 21.31
C VAL A 6 -43.27 -38.41 20.88
N PRO A 7 -43.74 -37.69 19.85
CA PRO A 7 -45.00 -38.05 19.21
C PRO A 7 -44.78 -39.06 18.07
N THR A 8 -45.33 -40.25 18.27
CA THR A 8 -45.63 -41.23 17.22
C THR A 8 -46.72 -40.66 16.31
N ILE A 9 -46.46 -40.59 15.00
CA ILE A 9 -47.51 -40.41 13.99
C ILE A 9 -47.55 -41.68 13.14
N ASN A 10 -48.75 -42.24 13.08
CA ASN A 10 -49.08 -43.51 12.45
C ASN A 10 -49.07 -43.44 10.92
N THR A 11 -48.70 -44.57 10.34
CA THR A 11 -48.82 -44.97 8.94
C THR A 11 -50.26 -44.90 8.43
N ALA A 12 -50.45 -44.29 7.26
CA ALA A 12 -51.55 -44.63 6.35
C ALA A 12 -51.00 -44.61 4.92
N GLY A 13 -51.14 -45.73 4.22
CA GLY A 13 -50.76 -45.87 2.82
C GLY A 13 -51.69 -45.06 1.91
N GLY A 14 -51.10 -44.45 0.90
CA GLY A 14 -51.77 -43.90 -0.27
C GLY A 14 -50.83 -44.09 -1.46
N THR A 15 -51.14 -45.07 -2.31
CA THR A 15 -50.56 -45.20 -3.63
C THR A 15 -51.11 -44.07 -4.49
N ASP A 16 -50.38 -42.97 -4.62
CA ASP A 16 -50.62 -42.03 -5.69
C ASP A 16 -49.28 -41.71 -6.36
N THR A 17 -49.31 -41.93 -7.66
CA THR A 17 -48.25 -41.69 -8.64
C THR A 17 -47.52 -40.37 -8.39
N PRO A 18 -46.22 -40.25 -8.76
CA PRO A 18 -45.64 -38.93 -8.92
C PRO A 18 -46.44 -38.25 -10.04
N VAL A 19 -47.43 -37.44 -9.67
CA VAL A 19 -47.99 -36.40 -10.52
C VAL A 19 -46.83 -35.48 -10.78
N ILE A 20 -46.14 -35.75 -11.88
CA ILE A 20 -45.22 -34.83 -12.52
C ILE A 20 -46.09 -33.63 -12.86
N ASP A 21 -46.12 -32.62 -11.98
CA ASP A 21 -46.61 -31.30 -12.35
C ASP A 21 -45.64 -30.75 -13.39
N SER A 22 -45.88 -31.20 -14.62
CA SER A 22 -45.29 -30.74 -15.86
C SER A 22 -45.96 -29.42 -16.23
N SER A 23 -46.02 -28.47 -15.30
CA SER A 23 -46.59 -27.14 -15.53
C SER A 23 -45.58 -26.06 -15.17
N SER A 24 -44.37 -26.23 -15.68
CA SER A 24 -43.59 -25.10 -16.20
C SER A 24 -43.21 -25.43 -17.63
N THR A 25 -44.23 -25.69 -18.45
CA THR A 25 -44.12 -25.53 -19.91
C THR A 25 -43.87 -24.06 -20.16
N LEU A 26 -42.60 -23.64 -20.08
CA LEU A 26 -42.13 -22.37 -20.59
C LEU A 26 -42.49 -22.36 -22.07
N SER A 27 -43.63 -21.74 -22.40
CA SER A 27 -43.93 -21.37 -23.77
C SER A 27 -42.69 -20.63 -24.31
N PRO A 28 -42.26 -20.84 -25.56
CA PRO A 28 -41.25 -20.01 -26.19
C PRO A 28 -41.87 -18.62 -26.50
N SER A 29 -42.33 -17.92 -25.47
CA SER A 29 -42.82 -16.55 -25.55
C SER A 29 -41.60 -15.65 -25.72
N ASN A 30 -41.18 -15.50 -26.97
CA ASN A 30 -40.19 -14.55 -27.49
C ASN A 30 -39.40 -13.78 -26.40
N PRO A 31 -38.43 -14.40 -25.71
CA PRO A 31 -37.56 -13.70 -24.75
C PRO A 31 -36.50 -12.83 -25.45
N GLN A 32 -36.46 -12.88 -26.78
CA GLN A 32 -35.45 -12.24 -27.63
C GLN A 32 -35.32 -10.72 -27.44
N PRO A 33 -36.41 -9.90 -27.38
CA PRO A 33 -36.24 -8.45 -27.36
C PRO A 33 -35.56 -7.96 -26.07
N ASN A 34 -35.73 -8.66 -24.94
CA ASN A 34 -35.03 -8.34 -23.70
C ASN A 34 -33.58 -8.85 -23.71
N LEU A 35 -33.36 -10.05 -24.28
CA LEU A 35 -32.03 -10.65 -24.36
C LEU A 35 -31.09 -9.83 -25.25
N GLU A 36 -31.54 -9.42 -26.43
CA GLU A 36 -30.76 -8.60 -27.36
C GLU A 36 -30.37 -7.25 -26.73
N ALA A 37 -31.30 -6.59 -26.04
CA ALA A 37 -31.03 -5.36 -25.31
C ALA A 37 -29.97 -5.52 -24.21
N ARG A 38 -30.00 -6.65 -23.47
CA ARG A 38 -29.02 -6.95 -22.41
C ARG A 38 -27.64 -7.33 -22.96
N LEU A 39 -27.59 -8.03 -24.10
CA LEU A 39 -26.34 -8.37 -24.75
C LEU A 39 -25.66 -7.14 -25.37
N ALA A 40 -26.43 -6.18 -25.88
CA ALA A 40 -25.89 -4.91 -26.40
C ALA A 40 -25.17 -4.08 -25.32
N HIS A 41 -25.57 -4.23 -24.06
CA HIS A 41 -24.96 -3.55 -22.90
C HIS A 41 -23.99 -4.45 -22.13
N ARG A 42 -23.52 -5.55 -22.74
CA ARG A 42 -22.57 -6.45 -22.09
C ARG A 42 -21.21 -5.76 -21.94
N PRO A 43 -20.64 -5.71 -20.73
CA PRO A 43 -19.29 -5.17 -20.53
C PRO A 43 -18.23 -6.08 -21.18
N ASP A 44 -17.13 -5.46 -21.59
CA ASP A 44 -15.98 -6.16 -22.15
C ASP A 44 -15.36 -7.12 -21.11
N PRO A 45 -14.82 -8.27 -21.54
CA PRO A 45 -14.19 -9.22 -20.63
C PRO A 45 -12.99 -8.61 -19.88
N LYS A 46 -12.33 -7.60 -20.46
CA LYS A 46 -11.25 -6.86 -19.81
C LYS A 46 -11.76 -6.01 -18.63
N ASP A 47 -12.88 -5.32 -18.80
CA ASP A 47 -13.50 -4.53 -17.71
C ASP A 47 -13.92 -5.46 -16.55
N LEU A 48 -14.38 -6.67 -16.84
CA LEU A 48 -14.68 -7.67 -15.82
C LEU A 48 -13.43 -8.16 -15.06
N LEU A 49 -12.27 -8.25 -15.71
CA LEU A 49 -11.00 -8.57 -15.06
C LEU A 49 -10.53 -7.42 -14.17
N ASP A 50 -10.59 -6.19 -14.67
CA ASP A 50 -10.16 -4.99 -13.94
C ASP A 50 -11.02 -4.76 -12.69
N ARG A 51 -12.31 -5.10 -12.76
CA ARG A 51 -13.24 -5.10 -11.62
C ARG A 51 -13.11 -6.32 -10.72
N ASN A 52 -12.19 -7.23 -11.02
CA ASN A 52 -11.96 -8.49 -10.31
C ASN A 52 -13.21 -9.39 -10.21
N ILE A 53 -14.07 -9.36 -11.24
CA ILE A 53 -15.24 -10.22 -11.38
C ILE A 53 -14.86 -11.50 -12.15
N LEU A 54 -14.00 -11.37 -13.15
CA LEU A 54 -13.40 -12.49 -13.86
C LEU A 54 -11.95 -12.65 -13.36
N HIS A 55 -11.50 -13.87 -13.03
CA HIS A 55 -10.15 -14.10 -12.49
C HIS A 55 -9.14 -14.60 -13.54
N GLY A 56 -9.61 -15.00 -14.72
CA GLY A 56 -8.76 -15.40 -15.84
C GLY A 56 -9.51 -16.06 -16.99
N THR A 57 -8.79 -16.35 -18.08
CA THR A 57 -9.32 -17.01 -19.29
C THR A 57 -9.08 -18.53 -19.32
N GLY A 58 -8.48 -19.10 -18.27
CA GLY A 58 -8.18 -20.54 -18.16
C GLY A 58 -9.35 -21.37 -17.59
N PRO A 59 -9.23 -22.70 -17.47
CA PRO A 59 -10.25 -23.53 -16.84
C PRO A 59 -10.39 -23.21 -15.35
N ALA A 60 -11.63 -23.20 -14.83
CA ALA A 60 -11.95 -22.79 -13.46
C ALA A 60 -11.16 -23.57 -12.38
N THR A 61 -10.92 -24.88 -12.60
CA THR A 61 -10.16 -25.71 -11.66
C THR A 61 -8.72 -25.24 -11.47
N ILE A 62 -8.05 -24.79 -12.54
CA ILE A 62 -6.67 -24.29 -12.46
C ILE A 62 -6.64 -22.91 -11.79
N GLN A 63 -7.64 -22.07 -12.06
CA GLN A 63 -7.72 -20.74 -11.46
C GLN A 63 -7.84 -20.83 -9.93
N ALA A 64 -8.70 -21.73 -9.42
CA ALA A 64 -8.83 -21.96 -7.98
C ALA A 64 -7.49 -22.34 -7.33
N GLN A 65 -6.75 -23.29 -7.93
CA GLN A 65 -5.43 -23.69 -7.44
C GLN A 65 -4.40 -22.56 -7.49
N GLN A 66 -4.44 -21.73 -8.54
CA GLN A 66 -3.57 -20.57 -8.67
C GLN A 66 -3.86 -19.54 -7.58
N ASP A 67 -5.13 -19.28 -7.28
CA ASP A 67 -5.52 -18.31 -6.26
C ASP A 67 -5.18 -18.82 -4.85
N ASP A 68 -5.39 -20.10 -4.56
CA ASP A 68 -4.95 -20.74 -3.31
C ASP A 68 -3.44 -20.60 -3.12
N LEU A 69 -2.66 -20.86 -4.17
CA LEU A 69 -1.20 -20.69 -4.15
C LEU A 69 -0.81 -19.23 -3.93
N LYS A 70 -1.43 -18.28 -4.62
CA LYS A 70 -1.19 -16.84 -4.42
C LYS A 70 -1.48 -16.44 -2.97
N HIS A 71 -2.60 -16.89 -2.42
CA HIS A 71 -2.97 -16.64 -1.04
C HIS A 71 -1.94 -17.24 -0.06
N ALA A 72 -1.52 -18.48 -0.27
CA ALA A 72 -0.48 -19.10 0.54
C ALA A 72 0.84 -18.30 0.50
N MET A 73 1.28 -17.86 -0.69
CA MET A 73 2.46 -17.03 -0.84
C MET A 73 2.33 -15.68 -0.12
N ILE A 74 1.19 -15.01 -0.22
CA ILE A 74 0.93 -13.73 0.49
C ILE A 74 0.98 -13.96 2.00
N VAL A 75 0.34 -15.02 2.48
CA VAL A 75 0.32 -15.39 3.90
C VAL A 75 1.73 -15.65 4.41
N ASP A 76 2.54 -16.41 3.68
CA ASP A 76 3.90 -16.73 4.10
C ASP A 76 4.83 -15.51 4.05
N ASN A 77 4.68 -14.63 3.06
CA ASN A 77 5.39 -13.36 3.00
C ASN A 77 4.99 -12.43 4.16
N LEU A 78 3.69 -12.37 4.48
CA LEU A 78 3.20 -11.61 5.62
C LEU A 78 3.75 -12.16 6.95
N LYS A 79 3.73 -13.49 7.14
CA LYS A 79 4.31 -14.14 8.33
C LYS A 79 5.79 -13.78 8.50
N LYS A 80 6.57 -13.81 7.42
CA LYS A 80 7.98 -13.40 7.44
C LYS A 80 8.14 -11.94 7.86
N GLY A 81 7.35 -11.03 7.26
CA GLY A 81 7.40 -9.60 7.59
C GLY A 81 6.96 -9.29 9.03
N LEU A 82 6.00 -10.05 9.57
CA LEU A 82 5.56 -9.93 10.97
C LEU A 82 6.62 -10.45 11.94
N ALA A 83 7.35 -11.51 11.59
CA ALA A 83 8.44 -12.05 12.41
C ALA A 83 9.64 -11.10 12.52
N THR A 84 9.93 -10.33 11.46
CA THR A 84 11.03 -9.35 11.42
C THR A 84 10.55 -7.92 11.61
N ARG A 85 9.41 -7.71 12.27
CA ARG A 85 8.82 -6.37 12.44
C ARG A 85 9.69 -5.55 13.40
N PRO A 86 10.25 -4.40 12.98
CA PRO A 86 11.07 -3.58 13.84
C PRO A 86 10.24 -2.89 14.92
N GLU A 87 10.89 -2.65 16.06
CA GLU A 87 10.30 -1.95 17.20
C GLU A 87 10.15 -0.45 16.92
N ARG A 88 9.27 0.23 17.66
CA ARG A 88 9.07 1.68 17.53
C ARG A 88 10.36 2.47 17.74
N HIS A 89 11.17 2.09 18.73
CA HIS A 89 12.43 2.78 19.05
C HIS A 89 13.45 2.68 17.90
N GLU A 90 13.54 1.52 17.22
CA GLU A 90 14.45 1.37 16.07
C GLU A 90 14.06 2.29 14.91
N LEU A 91 12.75 2.55 14.74
CA LEU A 91 12.26 3.48 13.73
C LEU A 91 12.56 4.94 14.09
N GLU A 92 12.57 5.27 15.38
CA GLU A 92 12.98 6.56 15.94
C GLU A 92 14.48 6.80 15.72
N GLU A 93 15.33 5.83 16.08
CA GLU A 93 16.78 5.90 15.87
C GLU A 93 17.17 6.03 14.40
N ARG A 94 16.44 5.36 13.50
CA ARG A 94 16.65 5.48 12.05
C ARG A 94 16.09 6.77 11.46
N GLY A 95 15.41 7.61 12.24
CA GLY A 95 14.80 8.87 11.78
C GLY A 95 13.60 8.68 10.85
N ILE A 96 12.98 7.50 10.86
CA ILE A 96 11.77 7.20 10.08
C ILE A 96 10.53 7.71 10.83
N LEU A 97 10.47 7.45 12.13
CA LEU A 97 9.44 7.96 13.02
C LEU A 97 10.05 9.07 13.90
N PRO A 98 9.36 10.20 14.12
CA PRO A 98 9.84 11.22 15.06
C PRO A 98 9.45 10.91 16.51
N ASP A 99 10.32 11.32 17.44
CA ASP A 99 10.26 11.08 18.89
C ASP A 99 9.17 11.89 19.61
N SER A 100 7.92 11.81 19.14
CA SER A 100 6.82 12.58 19.71
C SER A 100 5.61 11.72 20.06
N HIS A 101 4.99 12.04 21.19
CA HIS A 101 3.72 11.48 21.64
C HIS A 101 2.51 12.25 21.06
N VAL A 102 2.71 13.05 20.02
CA VAL A 102 1.63 13.82 19.40
C VAL A 102 0.81 12.93 18.48
N ALA A 103 -0.50 13.18 18.36
CA ALA A 103 -1.36 12.43 17.46
C ALA A 103 -0.84 12.47 16.00
N PRO A 104 -0.94 11.37 15.22
CA PRO A 104 -0.39 11.29 13.87
C PRO A 104 -0.85 12.40 12.93
N ALA A 105 -2.09 12.86 13.07
CA ALA A 105 -2.66 13.94 12.26
C ALA A 105 -1.96 15.30 12.50
N LEU A 106 -1.45 15.55 13.70
CA LEU A 106 -0.82 16.83 14.09
C LEU A 106 0.70 16.82 13.88
N LEU A 107 1.28 15.66 13.63
CA LEU A 107 2.73 15.50 13.54
C LEU A 107 3.35 16.34 12.43
N GLY A 108 2.69 16.42 11.28
CA GLY A 108 3.12 17.25 10.16
C GLY A 108 3.19 18.74 10.53
N HIS A 109 2.13 19.25 11.19
CA HIS A 109 2.06 20.64 11.64
C HIS A 109 3.12 20.96 12.70
N LYS A 110 3.33 20.04 13.66
CA LYS A 110 4.39 20.17 14.67
C LYS A 110 5.76 20.33 14.00
N LYS A 111 6.10 19.44 13.06
CA LYS A 111 7.40 19.44 12.39
C LYS A 111 7.63 20.73 11.58
N GLU A 112 6.59 21.22 10.91
CA GLU A 112 6.68 22.47 10.17
C GLU A 112 6.95 23.67 11.09
N LEU A 113 6.24 23.74 12.22
CA LEU A 113 6.45 24.79 13.23
C LEU A 113 7.85 24.70 13.85
N GLU A 114 8.32 23.50 14.22
CA GLU A 114 9.67 23.31 14.76
C GLU A 114 10.73 23.78 13.77
N LYS A 115 10.55 23.47 12.48
CA LYS A 115 11.44 23.92 11.42
C LYS A 115 11.43 25.44 11.28
N SER A 116 10.26 26.09 11.28
CA SER A 116 10.18 27.56 11.17
C SER A 116 10.82 28.25 12.36
N MET A 117 10.55 27.76 13.58
CA MET A 117 11.18 28.27 14.80
C MET A 117 12.71 28.13 14.77
N LEU A 118 13.21 26.99 14.28
CA LEU A 118 14.64 26.77 14.11
C LEU A 118 15.23 27.72 13.07
N THR A 119 14.58 27.91 11.92
CA THR A 119 15.09 28.84 10.90
C THR A 119 15.17 30.25 11.42
N ASP A 120 14.15 30.72 12.14
CA ASP A 120 14.13 32.06 12.71
C ASP A 120 15.24 32.23 13.75
N SER A 121 15.39 31.24 14.65
CA SER A 121 16.44 31.22 15.68
C SER A 121 17.85 31.20 15.09
N LEU A 122 18.04 30.50 13.97
CA LEU A 122 19.32 30.45 13.27
C LEU A 122 19.58 31.78 12.56
N ASN A 123 18.57 32.37 11.90
CA ASN A 123 18.69 33.66 11.24
C ASN A 123 19.11 34.76 12.22
N THR A 124 18.53 34.81 13.42
CA THR A 124 18.94 35.79 14.45
C THR A 124 20.39 35.60 14.89
N LYS A 125 20.85 34.35 15.06
CA LYS A 125 22.24 34.04 15.47
C LYS A 125 23.25 34.33 14.36
N LEU A 126 22.85 34.12 13.11
CA LEU A 126 23.69 34.44 11.95
C LEU A 126 23.76 35.96 11.71
N ALA A 127 22.69 36.70 11.99
CA ALA A 127 22.68 38.15 11.92
C ALA A 127 23.63 38.78 12.96
N SER A 128 23.76 38.18 14.14
CA SER A 128 24.69 38.61 15.18
C SER A 128 26.08 37.94 15.08
N ARG A 129 26.47 37.47 13.90
CA ARG A 129 27.76 36.79 13.72
C ARG A 129 28.90 37.82 13.90
N PRO A 130 29.84 37.61 14.84
CA PRO A 130 30.93 38.55 15.06
C PRO A 130 31.90 38.59 13.89
N GLU A 131 32.43 39.76 13.62
CA GLU A 131 33.46 39.98 12.59
C GLU A 131 34.75 39.23 12.96
N PRO A 132 35.55 38.80 11.97
CA PRO A 132 36.75 37.99 12.21
C PRO A 132 37.77 38.69 13.12
N GLU A 133 37.82 40.03 13.09
CA GLU A 133 38.69 40.84 13.96
C GLU A 133 38.37 40.67 15.45
N GLU A 134 37.08 40.63 15.79
CA GLU A 134 36.63 40.40 17.17
C GLU A 134 36.98 38.99 17.66
N VAL A 135 37.00 38.01 16.75
CA VAL A 135 37.35 36.61 17.04
C VAL A 135 38.86 36.46 17.22
N MET A 136 39.68 37.23 16.49
CA MET A 136 41.14 37.31 16.70
C MET A 136 41.48 37.94 18.05
N ALA A 137 40.79 39.01 18.45
CA ALA A 137 40.99 39.66 19.75
C ALA A 137 40.67 38.72 20.93
N LYS A 138 39.74 37.78 20.74
CA LYS A 138 39.40 36.73 21.71
C LYS A 138 40.41 35.57 21.73
N GLY A 139 41.43 35.58 20.86
CA GLY A 139 42.46 34.54 20.77
C GLY A 139 41.98 33.20 20.19
N ILE A 140 40.80 33.17 19.57
CA ILE A 140 40.19 31.96 19.00
C ILE A 140 40.69 31.72 17.57
N LEU A 141 40.93 32.80 16.82
CA LEU A 141 41.42 32.76 15.44
C LEU A 141 42.84 33.31 15.35
N ASN A 142 43.78 32.51 14.86
CA ASN A 142 45.15 32.93 14.60
C ASN A 142 45.24 33.53 13.19
N GLY A 143 45.80 34.74 13.05
CA GLY A 143 45.81 35.54 11.81
C GLY A 143 46.46 34.92 10.58
N MET A 144 47.02 33.70 10.68
CA MET A 144 47.60 32.97 9.55
C MET A 144 46.58 32.15 8.73
N CYS A 145 45.33 32.02 9.20
CA CYS A 145 44.33 31.14 8.59
C CYS A 145 43.36 31.83 7.61
N ILE A 146 43.62 33.07 7.21
CA ILE A 146 42.85 33.72 6.14
C ILE A 146 43.33 33.14 4.81
N PHE A 147 42.80 31.98 4.41
CA PHE A 147 42.96 31.50 3.04
C PHE A 147 42.34 32.54 2.10
N PRO A 148 43.09 33.08 1.13
CA PRO A 148 42.54 34.02 0.16
C PRO A 148 41.41 33.35 -0.63
N LEU A 149 40.31 34.09 -0.74
CA LEU A 149 39.09 33.73 -1.44
C LEU A 149 39.35 33.52 -2.94
N GLU A 150 39.45 32.26 -3.35
CA GLU A 150 38.85 31.79 -4.60
C GLU A 150 38.66 30.27 -4.49
N ILE A 151 37.56 29.86 -3.88
CA ILE A 151 37.05 28.50 -4.11
C ILE A 151 36.23 28.62 -5.40
N PRO A 152 36.72 28.17 -6.56
CA PRO A 152 35.88 28.14 -7.76
C PRO A 152 34.65 27.31 -7.43
N LEU A 153 33.47 27.86 -7.73
CA LEU A 153 32.20 27.16 -7.66
C LEU A 153 32.38 25.80 -8.33
N ARG A 154 32.51 24.75 -7.53
CA ARG A 154 32.51 23.38 -8.01
C ARG A 154 31.09 23.10 -8.47
N THR A 155 30.81 23.46 -9.71
CA THR A 155 29.68 22.91 -10.45
C THR A 155 29.79 21.40 -10.28
N ARG A 156 28.84 20.82 -9.53
CA ARG A 156 28.66 19.39 -9.51
C ARG A 156 28.42 19.00 -10.97
N PRO A 157 29.32 18.26 -11.65
CA PRO A 157 28.97 17.77 -12.97
C PRO A 157 27.74 16.90 -12.76
N HIS A 158 26.64 17.30 -13.41
CA HIS A 158 25.50 16.44 -13.61
C HIS A 158 26.08 15.13 -14.12
N ARG A 159 25.80 14.04 -13.39
CA ARG A 159 26.31 12.71 -13.63
C ARG A 159 25.95 12.34 -15.07
N VAL A 160 26.85 12.63 -16.01
CA VAL A 160 26.71 12.22 -17.40
C VAL A 160 26.90 10.73 -17.35
N PHE A 161 25.79 10.03 -17.48
CA PHE A 161 25.72 8.64 -17.81
C PHE A 161 26.65 8.44 -19.01
N CYS A 162 27.84 7.86 -18.80
CA CYS A 162 28.63 7.28 -19.88
C CYS A 162 28.14 5.83 -20.04
N PRO A 163 27.24 5.54 -20.98
CA PRO A 163 27.09 4.17 -21.45
C PRO A 163 28.33 3.87 -22.31
N TRP A 164 28.73 2.60 -22.34
CA TRP A 164 29.89 2.06 -23.08
C TRP A 164 31.23 2.09 -22.33
N VAL A 165 31.39 1.15 -21.39
CA VAL A 165 32.56 0.28 -21.42
C VAL A 165 32.05 -1.17 -21.44
N PHE A 166 31.81 -1.62 -22.67
CA PHE A 166 31.88 -3.02 -23.07
C PHE A 166 33.37 -3.32 -23.19
N ILE A 167 33.92 -4.26 -22.41
CA ILE A 167 35.12 -5.05 -22.77
C ILE A 167 35.06 -6.35 -21.97
N THR A 168 35.00 -7.41 -22.75
CA THR A 168 35.11 -8.83 -22.43
C THR A 168 36.48 -9.19 -21.87
N SER A 169 36.53 -10.13 -20.93
CA SER A 169 37.41 -11.31 -20.99
C SER A 169 36.81 -12.45 -20.19
#